data_AF-A0A255TTA2-F1
#
_entry.id   AF-A0A255TTA2-F1
#
_cell.length_a   1.000
_cell.length_b   1.000
_cell.length_c   1.000
_cell.angle_alpha   90.00
_cell.angle_beta   90.00
_cell.angle_gamma   90.00
#
_symmetry.space_group_name_H-M   'P 1'
#
loop_
_entity.id
_entity.type
_entity.pdbx_description
1 polymer ?
#
loop_
_entity_poly.entity_id
_entity_poly.type
_entity_poly.pdbx_seq_one_letter_code
_entity_poly.pdbx_strand_id
1 'polypeptide(L)'
;MRIASYCASGNKFQFLTDQTGNRRFLPFYVEHIDSPFDHPRLYAEAVRMIKEGFVYWFTTEEIQQLSKYVEQFADRTPEEELLDVYFDIPKPPGKETRTVHFLTTSEIQAKLVSYGNLHRPIPLRTLCQILDNKGYQRMRNTKKRGYLVVELEATEINNSRIAASGTMPF
;
A
#
# COMPACT_ATOMS: atom_id res chain seq x y z
N MET A 1 -0.78 -10.36 25.36
CA MET A 1 -0.41 -11.77 25.15
C MET A 1 -0.89 -12.19 23.76
N ARG A 2 -0.02 -12.74 22.90
CA ARG A 2 -0.42 -13.31 21.59
C ARG A 2 -0.78 -14.77 21.85
N ILE A 3 -2.04 -15.14 21.59
CA ILE A 3 -2.63 -16.39 22.07
C ILE A 3 -2.66 -17.48 20.97
N ALA A 4 -2.55 -17.08 19.69
CA ALA A 4 -2.53 -18.00 18.56
C ALA A 4 -1.70 -17.45 17.38
N SER A 5 -1.17 -18.39 16.59
CA SER A 5 -0.62 -18.16 15.26
C SER A 5 -1.51 -18.86 14.24
N TYR A 6 -1.83 -18.17 13.16
CA TYR A 6 -2.69 -18.68 12.09
C TYR A 6 -1.87 -18.85 10.81
N CYS A 7 -2.17 -19.90 10.07
CA CYS A 7 -1.66 -20.13 8.72
C CYS A 7 -2.84 -20.36 7.80
N ALA A 8 -2.81 -19.75 6.62
CA ALA A 8 -3.82 -19.90 5.59
C ALA A 8 -3.12 -19.92 4.23
N SER A 9 -3.67 -20.70 3.30
CA SER A 9 -3.30 -20.66 1.89
C SER A 9 -4.46 -20.10 1.07
N GLY A 10 -4.12 -19.47 -0.05
CA GLY A 10 -5.11 -18.90 -0.96
C GLY A 10 -4.49 -18.65 -2.32
N ASN A 11 -5.34 -18.48 -3.33
CA ASN A 11 -4.91 -18.32 -4.72
C ASN A 11 -4.82 -16.85 -5.16
N LYS A 12 -5.15 -15.90 -4.28
CA LYS A 12 -5.11 -14.45 -4.57
C LYS A 12 -3.78 -13.89 -4.09
N PHE A 13 -3.02 -13.28 -5.00
CA PHE A 13 -1.77 -12.61 -4.67
C PHE A 13 -1.99 -11.42 -3.73
N GLN A 14 -2.97 -10.57 -4.04
CA GLN A 14 -3.36 -9.41 -3.22
C GLN A 14 -4.49 -9.78 -2.26
N PHE A 15 -4.15 -10.18 -1.04
CA PHE A 15 -5.15 -10.63 -0.06
C PHE A 15 -5.19 -9.77 1.21
N LEU A 16 -4.21 -8.89 1.42
CA LEU A 16 -4.15 -8.04 2.59
C LEU A 16 -4.97 -6.77 2.38
N THR A 17 -6.18 -6.74 2.95
CA THR A 17 -7.08 -5.58 2.85
C THR A 17 -6.86 -4.55 3.97
N ASP A 18 -6.14 -4.90 5.04
CA ASP A 18 -5.88 -4.00 6.17
C ASP A 18 -4.56 -3.26 5.99
N GLN A 19 -4.64 -1.95 5.75
CA GLN A 19 -3.48 -1.06 5.63
C GLN A 19 -2.79 -0.81 6.99
N THR A 20 -3.38 -1.20 8.11
CA THR A 20 -2.91 -0.90 9.47
C THR A 20 -2.47 -2.14 10.25
N GLY A 21 -1.41 -2.80 9.79
CA GLY A 21 -0.84 -3.90 10.58
C GLY A 21 0.08 -4.87 9.88
N ASN A 22 0.80 -4.45 8.84
CA ASN A 22 1.62 -5.34 8.00
C ASN A 22 2.61 -6.23 8.78
N ARG A 23 3.09 -5.78 9.96
CA ARG A 23 3.99 -6.59 10.81
C ARG A 23 3.37 -7.88 11.37
N ARG A 24 2.07 -8.11 11.23
CA ARG A 24 1.39 -9.34 11.71
C ARG A 24 1.31 -10.43 10.65
N PHE A 25 1.61 -10.09 9.40
CA PHE A 25 1.55 -10.99 8.26
C PHE A 25 2.96 -11.34 7.81
N LEU A 26 3.14 -12.61 7.45
CA LEU A 26 4.35 -13.13 6.83
C LEU A 26 3.89 -13.84 5.54
N PRO A 27 3.57 -13.06 4.48
CA PRO A 27 3.08 -13.62 3.23
C PRO A 27 4.22 -14.34 2.49
N PHE A 28 3.89 -15.41 1.78
CA PHE A 28 4.83 -16.08 0.89
C PHE A 28 4.13 -16.35 -0.43
N TYR A 29 4.77 -15.97 -1.53
CA TYR A 29 4.38 -16.47 -2.82
C TYR A 29 5.08 -17.81 -3.04
N VAL A 30 4.29 -18.86 -3.27
CA VAL A 30 4.79 -20.23 -3.44
C VAL A 30 4.18 -20.80 -4.71
N GLU A 31 5.03 -21.13 -5.68
CA GLU A 31 4.62 -21.71 -6.96
C GLU A 31 4.32 -23.21 -6.83
N HIS A 32 5.15 -23.94 -6.08
CA HIS A 32 5.00 -25.36 -5.78
C HIS A 32 5.53 -25.65 -4.35
N ILE A 33 4.95 -26.65 -3.67
CA ILE A 33 5.47 -27.22 -2.41
C ILE A 33 5.89 -28.66 -2.64
N ASP A 34 7.19 -28.96 -2.50
CA ASP A 34 7.69 -30.33 -2.56
C ASP A 34 7.31 -31.12 -1.29
N SER A 35 7.18 -32.43 -1.43
CA SER A 35 6.85 -33.31 -0.31
C SER A 35 8.03 -33.36 0.68
N PRO A 36 7.82 -33.06 1.97
CA PRO A 36 8.89 -33.07 2.96
C PRO A 36 9.46 -34.48 3.20
N PHE A 37 8.72 -35.53 2.83
CA PHE A 37 9.16 -36.92 2.99
C PHE A 37 10.28 -37.31 2.02
N ASP A 38 10.40 -36.59 0.91
CA ASP A 38 11.45 -36.83 -0.11
C ASP A 38 12.77 -36.13 0.25
N HIS A 39 12.78 -35.32 1.34
CA HIS A 39 13.92 -34.51 1.76
C HIS A 39 14.27 -34.70 3.26
N PRO A 40 14.64 -35.93 3.70
CA PRO A 40 14.85 -36.24 5.12
C PRO A 40 15.97 -35.43 5.79
N ARG A 41 16.89 -34.84 5.00
CA ARG A 41 17.99 -34.01 5.50
C ARG A 41 17.57 -32.61 5.94
N LEU A 42 16.37 -32.15 5.55
CA LEU A 42 15.88 -30.80 5.87
C LEU A 42 15.78 -30.57 7.39
N TYR A 43 15.30 -31.58 8.13
CA TYR A 43 15.23 -31.51 9.59
C TYR A 43 16.63 -31.54 10.25
N ALA A 44 17.58 -32.29 9.68
CA ALA A 44 18.95 -32.33 10.19
C ALA A 44 19.65 -30.97 10.03
N GLU A 45 19.41 -30.28 8.92
CA GLU A 45 19.91 -28.93 8.68
C GLU A 45 19.29 -27.91 9.65
N ALA A 46 17.97 -27.94 9.84
CA ALA A 46 17.30 -27.07 10.80
C ALA A 46 17.86 -27.26 12.23
N VAL A 47 18.08 -28.50 12.66
CA VAL A 47 18.70 -28.81 13.96
C VAL A 47 20.14 -28.27 14.04
N ARG A 48 20.93 -28.40 12.97
CA ARG A 48 22.28 -27.85 12.92
C ARG A 48 22.26 -26.33 13.09
N MET A 49 21.42 -25.62 12.35
CA MET A 49 21.31 -24.15 12.42
C MET A 49 20.95 -23.68 13.83
N ILE A 50 20.02 -24.36 14.50
CA ILE A 50 19.68 -24.05 15.90
C ILE A 50 20.90 -24.23 16.83
N LYS A 51 21.65 -25.32 16.67
CA LYS A 51 22.87 -25.59 17.47
C LYS A 51 23.97 -24.57 17.22
N GLU A 52 24.06 -24.05 16.00
CA GLU A 52 25.01 -23.00 15.60
C GLU A 52 24.57 -21.60 16.03
N GLY A 53 23.44 -21.46 16.73
CA GLY A 53 22.98 -20.19 17.29
C GLY A 53 22.16 -19.34 16.32
N PHE A 54 21.48 -19.96 15.35
CA PHE A 54 20.63 -19.24 14.40
C PHE A 54 19.57 -18.38 15.11
N VAL A 55 19.48 -17.12 14.68
CA VAL A 55 18.54 -16.14 15.22
C VAL A 55 17.20 -16.28 14.50
N TYR A 56 16.17 -16.71 15.23
CA TYR A 56 14.84 -16.95 14.69
C TYR A 56 13.88 -15.75 14.83
N TRP A 57 14.35 -14.63 15.36
CA TRP A 57 13.59 -13.39 15.45
C TRP A 57 14.15 -12.34 14.49
N PHE A 58 13.28 -11.49 13.95
CA PHE A 58 13.70 -10.44 13.04
C PHE A 58 14.41 -9.30 13.79
N THR A 59 15.51 -8.83 13.21
CA THR A 59 16.16 -7.56 13.50
C THR A 59 15.30 -6.38 13.05
N THR A 60 15.64 -5.17 13.49
CA THR A 60 14.92 -3.95 13.10
C THR A 60 14.97 -3.72 11.59
N GLU A 61 16.12 -4.00 10.99
CA GLU A 61 16.38 -3.90 9.56
C GLU A 61 15.53 -4.90 8.78
N GLU A 62 15.47 -6.16 9.21
CA GLU A 62 14.64 -7.19 8.59
C GLU A 62 13.15 -6.87 8.71
N ILE A 63 12.70 -6.28 9.83
CA ILE A 63 11.31 -5.82 9.98
C ILE A 63 10.98 -4.73 8.93
N GLN A 64 11.90 -3.81 8.66
CA GLN A 64 11.71 -2.79 7.63
C GLN A 64 11.65 -3.38 6.23
N GLN A 65 12.53 -4.34 5.93
CA GLN A 65 12.52 -5.05 4.64
C GLN A 65 11.23 -5.87 4.47
N LEU A 66 10.83 -6.60 5.50
CA LEU A 66 9.60 -7.37 5.52
C LEU A 66 8.40 -6.45 5.30
N SER A 67 8.37 -5.27 5.93
CA SER A 67 7.26 -4.32 5.76
C SER A 67 7.07 -3.89 4.31
N LYS A 68 8.18 -3.64 3.58
CA LYS A 68 8.16 -3.31 2.14
C LYS A 68 7.74 -4.49 1.29
N TYR A 69 8.17 -5.70 1.65
CA TYR A 69 7.79 -6.91 0.93
C TYR A 69 6.30 -7.23 1.10
N VAL A 70 5.77 -7.11 2.32
CA VAL A 70 4.34 -7.35 2.62
C VAL A 70 3.43 -6.38 1.85
N GLU A 71 3.89 -5.15 1.58
CA GLU A 71 3.14 -4.16 0.80
C GLU A 71 2.77 -4.64 -0.62
N GLN A 72 3.53 -5.57 -1.20
CA GLN A 72 3.23 -6.14 -2.52
C GLN A 72 1.96 -7.01 -2.51
N PHE A 73 1.59 -7.55 -1.34
CA PHE A 73 0.42 -8.39 -1.13
C PHE A 73 -0.81 -7.59 -0.65
N ALA A 74 -0.66 -6.27 -0.48
CA ALA A 74 -1.74 -5.36 -0.11
C ALA A 74 -2.71 -5.17 -1.27
N ASP A 75 -4.00 -5.32 -0.98
CA ASP A 75 -5.08 -4.98 -1.89
C ASP A 75 -5.24 -3.46 -1.87
N ARG A 76 -5.15 -2.82 -3.03
CA ARG A 76 -5.46 -1.40 -3.17
C ARG A 76 -6.96 -1.26 -3.28
N THR A 77 -7.57 -0.40 -2.48
CA THR A 77 -9.01 -0.20 -2.59
C THR A 77 -9.30 0.64 -3.84
N PRO A 78 -10.45 0.44 -4.52
CA PRO A 78 -10.79 1.22 -5.71
C PRO A 78 -10.70 2.73 -5.49
N GLU A 79 -10.95 3.17 -4.27
CA GLU A 79 -10.92 4.58 -3.93
C GLU A 79 -9.50 5.13 -3.71
N GLU A 80 -8.56 4.28 -3.27
CA GLU A 80 -7.14 4.63 -3.26
C GLU A 80 -6.60 4.76 -4.70
N GLU A 81 -7.04 3.89 -5.61
CA GLU A 81 -6.68 4.00 -7.03
C GLU A 81 -7.26 5.27 -7.65
N LEU A 82 -8.52 5.62 -7.35
CA LEU A 82 -9.13 6.86 -7.82
C LEU A 82 -8.43 8.10 -7.27
N LEU A 83 -7.90 8.04 -6.05
CA LEU A 83 -7.07 9.12 -5.51
C LEU A 83 -5.85 9.39 -6.41
N ASP A 84 -5.16 8.35 -6.87
CA ASP A 84 -4.00 8.47 -7.77
C ASP A 84 -4.38 8.93 -9.18
N VAL A 85 -5.63 8.74 -9.59
CA VAL A 85 -6.14 9.20 -10.90
C VAL A 85 -6.46 10.69 -10.89
N TYR A 86 -7.05 11.20 -9.81
CA TYR A 86 -7.60 12.56 -9.78
C TYR A 86 -6.74 13.56 -9.02
N PHE A 87 -5.85 13.08 -8.15
CA PHE A 87 -5.02 13.93 -7.30
C PHE A 87 -3.55 13.56 -7.42
N ASP A 88 -2.71 14.59 -7.38
CA ASP A 88 -1.26 14.45 -7.36
C ASP A 88 -0.69 15.21 -6.15
N ILE A 89 0.50 14.79 -5.73
CA ILE A 89 1.23 15.43 -4.64
C ILE A 89 1.90 16.70 -5.21
N PRO A 90 1.68 17.88 -4.59
CA PRO A 90 2.31 19.11 -5.05
C PRO A 90 3.84 18.98 -5.13
N LYS A 91 4.40 19.33 -6.28
CA LYS A 91 5.85 19.36 -6.48
C LYS A 91 6.49 20.47 -5.64
N PRO A 92 7.81 20.38 -5.38
CA PRO A 92 8.54 21.41 -4.65
C PRO A 92 8.36 22.81 -5.28
N PRO A 93 8.42 23.88 -4.46
CA PRO A 93 8.24 25.24 -4.92
C PRO A 93 9.19 25.57 -6.09
N GLY A 94 8.62 26.13 -7.16
CA GLY A 94 9.35 26.49 -8.38
C GLY A 94 9.42 25.40 -9.46
N LYS A 95 8.97 24.18 -9.19
CA LYS A 95 8.81 23.11 -10.19
C LYS A 95 7.34 22.76 -10.48
N GLU A 96 6.43 23.26 -9.65
CA GLU A 96 5.01 23.05 -9.85
C GLU A 96 4.47 24.07 -10.84
N THR A 97 3.97 23.58 -11.97
CA THR A 97 3.30 24.39 -13.00
C THR A 97 1.79 24.39 -12.81
N ARG A 98 1.27 23.48 -12.00
CA ARG A 98 -0.16 23.27 -11.77
C ARG A 98 -0.67 24.05 -10.56
N THR A 99 -1.98 24.24 -10.49
CA THR A 99 -2.62 24.91 -9.36
C THR A 99 -2.66 24.00 -8.14
N VAL A 100 -2.05 24.44 -7.04
CA VAL A 100 -2.11 23.73 -5.75
C VAL A 100 -3.34 24.19 -4.97
N HIS A 101 -4.18 23.24 -4.60
CA HIS A 101 -5.39 23.47 -3.84
C HIS A 101 -5.23 23.01 -2.39
N PHE A 102 -5.75 23.80 -1.45
CA PHE A 102 -5.95 23.36 -0.07
C PHE A 102 -7.37 22.79 0.06
N LEU A 103 -7.47 21.48 0.28
CA LEU A 103 -8.75 20.79 0.47
C LEU A 103 -8.81 20.11 1.84
N THR A 104 -9.97 20.16 2.47
CA THR A 104 -10.29 19.33 3.63
C THR A 104 -10.47 17.87 3.22
N THR A 105 -10.27 16.93 4.16
CA THR A 105 -10.50 15.50 3.89
C THR A 105 -11.92 15.22 3.37
N SER A 106 -12.92 15.95 3.87
CA SER A 106 -14.31 15.83 3.41
C SER A 106 -14.51 16.32 1.98
N GLU A 107 -13.82 17.39 1.57
CA GLU A 107 -13.87 17.89 0.18
C GLU A 107 -13.21 16.89 -0.77
N ILE A 108 -12.05 16.33 -0.39
CA ILE A 108 -11.38 15.27 -1.18
C ILE A 108 -12.30 14.06 -1.33
N GLN A 109 -12.90 13.59 -0.23
CA GLN A 109 -13.85 12.47 -0.25
C GLN A 109 -15.05 12.74 -1.17
N ALA A 110 -15.66 13.92 -1.07
CA ALA A 110 -16.80 14.30 -1.91
C ALA A 110 -16.43 14.33 -3.40
N LYS A 111 -15.24 14.83 -3.73
CA LYS A 111 -14.71 14.81 -5.11
C LYS A 111 -14.47 13.39 -5.60
N LEU A 112 -13.86 12.52 -4.80
CA LEU A 112 -13.66 11.11 -5.18
C LEU A 112 -14.98 10.37 -5.43
N VAL A 113 -15.99 10.61 -4.59
CA VAL A 113 -17.32 10.03 -4.77
C VAL A 113 -17.97 10.51 -6.06
N SER A 114 -17.86 11.82 -6.34
CA SER A 114 -18.41 12.45 -7.54
C SER A 114 -17.70 11.97 -8.82
N TYR A 115 -16.37 12.03 -8.86
CA TYR A 115 -15.57 11.68 -10.03
C TYR A 115 -15.54 10.17 -10.31
N GLY A 116 -15.54 9.36 -9.26
CA GLY A 116 -15.50 7.89 -9.34
C GLY A 116 -16.86 7.22 -9.36
N ASN A 117 -17.97 7.97 -9.20
CA ASN A 117 -19.33 7.44 -9.02
C ASN A 117 -19.39 6.33 -7.96
N LEU A 118 -18.72 6.55 -6.83
CA LEU A 118 -18.60 5.54 -5.77
C LEU A 118 -19.90 5.43 -4.98
N HIS A 119 -20.50 4.23 -4.95
CA HIS A 119 -21.73 3.99 -4.17
C HIS A 119 -21.48 4.06 -2.66
N ARG A 120 -20.25 3.79 -2.19
CA ARG A 120 -19.87 3.89 -0.78
C ARG A 120 -18.67 4.81 -0.62
N PRO A 121 -18.77 5.89 0.16
CA PRO A 121 -17.63 6.75 0.43
C PRO A 121 -16.63 6.07 1.37
N ILE A 122 -15.33 6.26 1.12
CA ILE A 122 -14.27 5.81 2.04
C ILE A 122 -14.46 6.46 3.41
N PRO A 123 -14.37 5.74 4.54
CA PRO A 123 -14.34 6.39 5.85
C PRO A 123 -13.23 7.46 5.94
N LEU A 124 -13.56 8.66 6.46
CA LEU A 124 -12.62 9.80 6.53
C LEU A 124 -11.31 9.46 7.27
N ARG A 125 -11.37 8.56 8.26
CA ARG A 125 -10.19 8.09 8.98
C ARG A 125 -9.23 7.33 8.07
N THR A 126 -9.75 6.42 7.26
CA THR A 126 -8.97 5.63 6.29
C THR A 126 -8.41 6.54 5.21
N LEU A 127 -9.21 7.47 4.68
CA LEU A 127 -8.72 8.45 3.71
C LEU A 127 -7.57 9.31 4.26
N CYS A 128 -7.65 9.77 5.52
CA CYS A 128 -6.52 10.45 6.16
C CYS A 128 -5.27 9.58 6.25
N GLN A 129 -5.40 8.28 6.55
CA GLN A 129 -4.28 7.36 6.62
C GLN A 129 -3.63 7.15 5.24
N ILE A 130 -4.45 6.96 4.20
CA ILE A 130 -3.98 6.83 2.82
C ILE A 130 -3.23 8.09 2.39
N LEU A 131 -3.79 9.29 2.65
CA LEU A 131 -3.14 10.56 2.31
C LEU A 131 -1.81 10.74 3.04
N ASP A 132 -1.76 10.46 4.35
CA ASP A 132 -0.52 10.53 5.13
C ASP A 132 0.52 9.53 4.59
N ASN A 133 0.12 8.28 4.30
CA ASN A 133 1.01 7.23 3.79
C ASN A 133 1.57 7.54 2.41
N LYS A 134 0.75 8.12 1.52
CA LYS A 134 1.18 8.57 0.19
C LYS A 134 2.08 9.81 0.23
N GLY A 135 2.16 10.51 1.38
CA GLY A 135 3.03 11.66 1.56
C GLY A 135 2.40 13.01 1.24
N TYR A 136 1.06 13.11 1.21
CA TYR A 136 0.37 14.38 1.06
C TYR A 136 0.67 15.32 2.23
N GLN A 137 0.95 16.59 1.94
CA GLN A 137 1.28 17.55 2.98
C GLN A 137 0.04 18.00 3.74
N ARG A 138 -0.09 17.54 4.99
CA ARG A 138 -1.13 17.98 5.91
C ARG A 138 -0.87 19.42 6.37
N MET A 139 -1.87 20.27 6.22
CA MET A 139 -1.82 21.69 6.57
C MET A 139 -2.99 22.08 7.48
N ARG A 140 -2.73 23.05 8.37
CA ARG A 140 -3.74 23.65 9.23
C ARG A 140 -3.81 25.14 8.94
N ASN A 141 -4.95 25.58 8.42
CA ASN A 141 -5.30 27.00 8.38
C ASN A 141 -6.00 27.37 9.70
N THR A 142 -6.10 28.68 10.00
CA THR A 142 -6.67 29.23 11.25
C THR A 142 -8.02 28.63 11.64
N LYS A 143 -8.84 28.18 10.68
CA LYS A 143 -10.16 27.56 10.94
C LYS A 143 -10.32 26.11 10.46
N LYS A 144 -9.43 25.57 9.62
CA LYS A 144 -9.64 24.28 8.94
C LYS A 144 -8.36 23.44 8.88
N ARG A 145 -8.51 22.12 8.88
CA ARG A 145 -7.43 21.15 8.65
C ARG A 145 -7.67 20.46 7.30
N GLY A 146 -6.61 20.25 6.55
CA GLY A 146 -6.70 19.69 5.20
C GLY A 146 -5.33 19.28 4.66
N TYR A 147 -5.29 19.07 3.35
CA TYR A 147 -4.10 18.67 2.60
C TYR A 147 -3.90 19.62 1.43
N LEU A 148 -2.64 19.80 1.05
CA LEU A 148 -2.30 20.38 -0.24
C LEU A 148 -2.35 19.28 -1.28
N VAL A 149 -3.14 19.49 -2.33
CA VAL A 149 -3.32 18.56 -3.44
C VAL A 149 -3.26 19.31 -4.75
N VAL A 150 -2.83 18.64 -5.80
CA VAL A 150 -3.00 19.10 -7.18
C VAL A 150 -4.15 18.30 -7.78
N GLU A 151 -5.18 18.97 -8.28
CA GLU A 151 -6.26 18.32 -9.01
C GLU A 151 -5.85 18.15 -10.46
N LEU A 152 -5.92 16.92 -10.96
CA LEU A 152 -5.57 16.60 -12.34
C LEU A 152 -6.76 16.88 -13.26
N GLU A 153 -6.51 17.62 -14.34
CA GLU A 153 -7.53 17.87 -15.36
C GLU A 153 -7.70 16.65 -16.29
N ALA A 154 -8.84 16.58 -16.98
CA ALA A 154 -9.14 15.48 -17.90
C ALA A 154 -8.06 15.26 -18.97
N THR A 155 -7.42 16.34 -19.44
CA THR A 155 -6.30 16.30 -20.39
C THR A 155 -5.06 15.62 -19.79
N GLU A 156 -4.74 15.93 -18.54
CA GLU A 156 -3.59 15.36 -17.83
C GLU A 156 -3.82 13.89 -17.48
N ILE A 157 -5.03 13.55 -17.04
CA ILE A 157 -5.44 12.16 -16.79
C ILE A 157 -5.30 11.33 -18.06
N ASN A 158 -5.73 11.87 -19.21
CA ASN A 158 -5.60 11.19 -20.49
C ASN A 158 -4.14 11.02 -20.89
N ASN A 159 -3.30 12.04 -20.69
CA ASN A 159 -1.86 11.95 -20.96
C ASN A 159 -1.19 10.88 -20.08
N SER A 160 -1.54 10.78 -18.80
CA SER A 160 -1.06 9.73 -17.90
C SER A 160 -1.50 8.34 -18.36
N ARG A 161 -2.74 8.19 -18.85
CA ARG A 161 -3.23 6.92 -19.43
C ARG A 161 -2.48 6.53 -20.71
N ILE A 162 -2.18 7.51 -21.56
CA ILE A 162 -1.38 7.29 -22.78
C ILE A 162 0.05 6.85 -22.42
N ALA A 163 0.67 7.49 -21.42
CA ALA A 163 1.99 7.10 -20.94
C ALA A 163 2.00 5.68 -20.35
N ALA A 164 0.95 5.30 -19.61
CA ALA A 164 0.81 3.97 -19.01
C ALA A 164 0.49 2.86 -20.03
N SER A 165 -0.05 3.19 -21.20
CA SER A 165 -0.36 2.23 -22.27
C SER A 165 0.83 1.94 -23.21
N GLY A 166 2.03 2.40 -22.85
CA GLY A 166 3.25 2.18 -23.62
C GLY A 166 3.88 0.80 -23.41
N THR A 167 3.84 -0.01 -24.48
CA THR A 167 4.54 -1.29 -24.71
C THR A 167 4.09 -2.48 -23.86
N MET A 168 3.14 -3.25 -24.40
CA MET A 168 2.96 -4.65 -24.02
C MET A 168 4.23 -5.40 -24.44
N PRO A 169 5.01 -6.00 -23.50
CA PRO A 169 6.08 -6.89 -23.90
C PRO A 169 5.42 -8.14 -24.49
N PHE A 170 5.51 -8.29 -25.81
CA PHE A 170 5.37 -9.60 -26.45
C PHE A 170 6.69 -10.34 -26.27
#